data_AF-A0A7V2SW72-F1
#
_entry.id   AF-A0A7V2SW72-F1
#
_cell.length_a   1.000
_cell.length_b   1.000
_cell.length_c   1.000
_cell.angle_alpha   90.00
_cell.angle_beta   90.00
_cell.angle_gamma   90.00
#
_symmetry.space_group_name_H-M   'P 1'
#
loop_
_entity.id
_entity.type
_entity.pdbx_description
1 polymer ?
#
loop_
_entity_poly.entity_id
_entity_poly.type
_entity_poly.pdbx_seq_one_letter_code
_entity_poly.pdbx_strand_id
1 'polypeptide(L)' 'QKAEIHRKTVIDYSPDHPQADHYRNLAKAIEENDMFVIPNPMSQDELESLLMEYGLYD' A
#
# COMPACT_ATOMS: atom_id res chain seq x y z
N GLN A 1 4.74 -6.89 -13.15
CA GLN A 1 3.52 -7.13 -13.94
C GLN A 1 3.47 -8.48 -14.69
N LYS A 2 4.52 -9.33 -14.69
CA LYS A 2 4.47 -10.64 -15.40
C LYS A 2 3.33 -11.56 -14.93
N ALA A 3 3.04 -11.61 -13.62
CA ALA A 3 1.94 -12.42 -13.09
C ALA A 3 0.57 -12.02 -13.67
N GLU A 4 0.34 -10.73 -13.90
CA GLU A 4 -0.89 -10.17 -14.46
C GLU A 4 -1.12 -10.61 -15.91
N ILE A 5 -0.05 -10.67 -16.73
CA ILE A 5 -0.09 -11.21 -18.10
C ILE A 5 -0.55 -12.68 -18.10
N HIS A 6 -0.16 -13.44 -17.07
CA HIS A 6 -0.58 -14.83 -16.89
C HIS A 6 -1.91 -14.98 -16.14
N ARG A 7 -2.63 -13.88 -15.87
CA ARG A 7 -3.90 -13.86 -15.11
C ARG A 7 -3.80 -14.55 -13.75
N LYS A 8 -2.62 -14.49 -13.14
CA LYS A 8 -2.33 -15.07 -11.83
C LYS A 8 -1.92 -13.96 -10.86
N THR A 9 -2.16 -14.19 -9.56
CA THR A 9 -1.56 -13.34 -8.53
C THR A 9 -0.04 -13.57 -8.50
N VAL A 10 0.73 -12.63 -7.98
CA VAL A 10 2.18 -12.82 -7.82
C VAL A 10 2.47 -14.01 -6.90
N ILE A 11 1.63 -14.23 -5.88
CA ILE A 11 1.74 -15.37 -4.94
C ILE A 11 1.58 -16.71 -5.68
N ASP A 12 0.61 -16.83 -6.58
CA ASP A 12 0.38 -18.07 -7.34
C ASP A 12 1.36 -18.25 -8.52
N TYR A 13 1.78 -17.15 -9.14
CA TYR A 13 2.69 -17.21 -10.28
C TYR A 13 4.16 -17.43 -9.88
N SER A 14 4.62 -16.76 -8.83
CA SER A 14 6.01 -16.81 -8.37
C SER A 14 6.05 -16.61 -6.85
N PRO A 15 5.78 -17.67 -6.07
CA PRO A 15 5.57 -17.59 -4.63
C PRO A 15 6.78 -17.08 -3.86
N ASP A 16 8.00 -17.27 -4.38
CA ASP A 16 9.26 -16.88 -3.74
C ASP A 16 9.77 -15.50 -4.21
N HIS A 17 9.00 -14.80 -5.05
CA HIS A 17 9.38 -13.46 -5.49
C HIS A 17 9.21 -12.46 -4.33
N PRO A 18 10.12 -11.49 -4.12
CA PRO A 18 10.02 -10.52 -3.00
C PRO A 18 8.68 -9.77 -2.94
N GLN A 19 8.11 -9.45 -4.10
CA GLN A 19 6.76 -8.86 -4.21
C GLN A 19 5.65 -9.74 -3.62
N ALA A 20 5.75 -11.08 -3.69
CA ALA A 20 4.80 -11.98 -3.04
C ALA A 20 4.86 -11.82 -1.51
N ASP A 21 6.06 -11.67 -0.95
CA ASP A 21 6.25 -11.42 0.48
C ASP A 21 5.70 -10.06 0.90
N HIS A 22 5.83 -9.01 0.07
CA HIS A 22 5.16 -7.73 0.34
C HIS A 22 3.64 -7.88 0.45
N TYR A 23 3.01 -8.69 -0.39
CA TYR A 23 1.56 -8.96 -0.28
C TYR A 23 1.22 -9.78 0.96
N ARG A 24 2.04 -10.77 1.35
CA ARG A 24 1.82 -11.53 2.59
C ARG A 24 1.97 -10.65 3.83
N ASN A 25 2.97 -9.77 3.84
CA ASN A 25 3.19 -8.80 4.91
C ASN A 25 2.02 -7.80 5.02
N LEU A 26 1.53 -7.29 3.89
CA LEU A 26 0.34 -6.45 3.85
C LEU A 26 -0.90 -7.20 4.36
N ALA A 27 -1.11 -8.44 3.93
CA ALA A 27 -2.23 -9.26 4.37
C ALA A 27 -2.20 -9.48 5.90
N LYS A 28 -1.02 -9.80 6.44
CA LYS A 28 -0.82 -9.92 7.88
C LYS A 28 -1.10 -8.61 8.63
N ALA A 29 -0.60 -7.48 8.13
CA ALA A 29 -0.84 -6.17 8.74
C ALA A 29 -2.33 -5.80 8.76
N ILE A 30 -3.11 -6.21 7.76
CA ILE A 30 -4.56 -6.04 7.73
C ILE A 30 -5.25 -6.98 8.72
N GLU A 31 -4.86 -8.26 8.74
CA GLU A 31 -5.42 -9.28 9.65
C GLU A 31 -5.22 -8.93 11.12
N GLU A 32 -4.04 -8.40 11.46
CA GLU A 32 -3.66 -8.01 12.82
C GLU A 32 -4.01 -6.54 13.14
N ASN A 33 -4.71 -5.82 12.26
CA ASN A 33 -5.04 -4.42 12.50
C ASN A 33 -6.19 -4.28 13.51
N ASP A 34 -5.89 -3.68 14.66
CA ASP A 34 -6.89 -3.32 15.68
C ASP A 34 -7.29 -1.83 15.64
N MET A 35 -6.68 -1.02 14.76
CA MET A 35 -6.94 0.42 14.68
C MET A 35 -8.13 0.73 13.75
N PHE A 36 -9.33 0.75 14.33
CA PHE A 36 -10.56 1.15 13.64
C PHE A 36 -11.06 2.49 14.16
N VAL A 37 -10.98 3.54 13.34
CA VAL A 37 -11.28 4.92 13.73
C VAL A 37 -12.21 5.60 12.73
N ILE A 38 -12.93 6.63 13.20
CA ILE A 38 -13.59 7.59 12.30
C ILE A 38 -12.51 8.56 11.82
N PRO A 39 -12.26 8.70 10.51
CA PRO A 39 -11.22 9.58 10.01
C PRO A 39 -11.59 11.05 10.31
N ASN A 40 -10.59 11.87 10.63
CA ASN A 40 -10.72 13.32 10.68
C ASN A 40 -10.24 13.89 9.32
N PRO A 41 -11.14 14.46 8.49
CA PRO A 41 -10.73 15.03 7.21
C PRO A 41 -9.69 16.13 7.39
N MET A 42 -8.66 16.09 6.56
CA MET A 42 -7.65 17.14 6.47
C MET A 42 -8.16 18.30 5.60
N SER A 43 -7.74 19.52 5.91
CA SER A 43 -7.97 20.71 5.08
C SER A 43 -7.05 20.74 3.84
N GLN A 44 -7.40 21.58 2.86
CA GLN A 44 -6.58 21.82 1.66
C GLN A 44 -5.16 22.31 2.04
N ASP A 45 -5.07 23.29 2.93
CA ASP A 45 -3.80 23.91 3.33
C ASP A 45 -2.86 22.92 4.04
N GLU A 46 -3.42 22.02 4.86
CA GLU A 46 -2.67 20.94 5.51
C GLU A 46 -2.14 19.92 4.49
N LEU A 47 -2.94 19.59 3.47
CA LEU A 47 -2.52 18.69 2.41
C LEU A 47 -1.41 19.31 1.56
N GLU A 48 -1.54 20.58 1.18
CA GLU A 48 -0.51 21.30 0.42
C GLU A 48 0.81 21.39 1.19
N SER A 49 0.74 21.67 2.50
CA SER A 49 1.90 21.67 3.38
C SER A 49 2.59 20.31 3.44
N LEU A 50 1.81 19.22 3.54
CA LEU A 50 2.33 17.85 3.54
C LEU A 50 3.04 17.50 2.23
N LEU A 51 2.46 17.87 1.09
CA LEU A 51 3.07 17.60 -0.21
C LEU A 51 4.40 18.35 -0.41
N MET A 52 4.50 19.60 0.11
CA MET A 52 5.76 20.35 0.11
C MET A 52 6.81 19.72 1.03
N GLU A 53 6.42 19.24 2.21
CA GLU A 53 7.33 18.60 3.18
C GLU A 53 7.99 17.34 2.62
N TYR A 54 7.23 16.50 1.93
CA TYR A 54 7.71 15.22 1.39
C TYR A 54 8.25 15.33 -0.05
N GLY A 55 8.41 16.54 -0.58
CA GLY A 55 9.07 16.80 -1.86
C GLY A 55 8.29 16.29 -3.08
N LEU A 56 6.96 16.27 -3.03
CA LEU A 56 6.11 15.87 -4.18
C LEU A 56 5.78 17.05 -5.12
N TYR A 57 6.18 18.26 -4.74
CA TYR A 57 6.14 19.47 -5.56
C TYR A 57 7.55 19.82 -6.06
N ASP A 58 8.01 19.10 -7.09
CA ASP A 58 9.08 19.57 -7.98
C ASP A 58 8.48 20.14 -9.28
#